data_AF-A0A6G0VHY8-F1
#
_entry.id   AF-A0A6G0VHY8-F1
#
_cell.length_a   1.000
_cell.length_b   1.000
_cell.length_c   1.000
_cell.angle_alpha   90.00
_cell.angle_beta   90.00
_cell.angle_gamma   90.00
#
_symmetry.space_group_name_H-M   'P 1'
#
loop_
_entity.id
_entity.type
_entity.pdbx_description
1 polymer ?
#
loop_
_entity_poly.entity_id
_entity_poly.type
_entity_poly.pdbx_seq_one_letter_code
_entity_poly.pdbx_strand_id
1 'polypeptide(L)'
;PKFSLIKNILLKLLFLFSYFCTGPKENEIDLVPQMETCGLWADISGAKNIVAYHAQSLIYNVNNNAVEGFNSVVAKFVGGKRVNFSLRGSYSARCNAAVSSFNFGPKYLNNFHKKVTNISPGVYTKKFVNKINKNQHSRVGRRLNFEKARKFEKKTKCIAGPDEDYGAVDIGIGVIDMSLEEYDVKKNAFLKKIYLTVDEIVKIERNTIGQQENDDWKKKQRLTASNFGKIFLLLGLYGIENESVARNAFQKTINEKIEP
;
A
#
# COMPACT_ATOMS: atom_id res chain seq x y z
N PRO A 1 7.01 13.18 48.45
CA PRO A 1 6.45 12.53 47.23
C PRO A 1 7.52 11.98 46.25
N LYS A 2 8.45 12.81 45.75
CA LYS A 2 9.47 12.41 44.75
C LYS A 2 10.44 11.30 45.25
N PHE A 3 10.85 11.34 46.52
CA PHE A 3 11.73 10.34 47.13
C PHE A 3 11.10 8.94 47.27
N SER A 4 9.79 8.87 47.48
CA SER A 4 9.04 7.59 47.56
C SER A 4 8.92 6.92 46.19
N LEU A 5 8.72 7.71 45.14
CA LEU A 5 8.65 7.22 43.76
C LEU A 5 9.99 6.62 43.32
N ILE A 6 11.10 7.30 43.63
CA ILE A 6 12.47 6.84 43.31
C ILE A 6 12.79 5.53 44.05
N LYS A 7 12.47 5.43 45.34
CA LYS A 7 12.63 4.19 46.11
C LYS A 7 11.84 3.01 45.52
N ASN A 8 10.59 3.24 45.12
CA ASN A 8 9.76 2.20 44.51
C ASN A 8 10.25 1.74 43.13
N ILE A 9 10.79 2.66 42.33
CA ILE A 9 11.39 2.33 41.03
C ILE A 9 12.66 1.50 41.24
N LEU A 10 13.52 1.90 42.17
CA LEU A 10 14.74 1.16 42.53
C LEU A 10 14.43 -0.25 43.07
N LEU A 11 13.40 -0.39 43.92
CA LEU A 11 12.99 -1.69 44.45
C LEU A 11 12.50 -2.62 43.34
N LYS A 12 11.71 -2.09 42.38
CA LYS A 12 11.24 -2.86 41.22
C LYS A 12 12.36 -3.25 40.27
N LEU A 13 13.33 -2.36 40.05
CA LEU A 13 14.54 -2.66 39.26
C LEU A 13 15.37 -3.78 39.89
N LEU A 14 15.59 -3.72 41.21
CA LEU A 14 16.28 -4.76 41.98
C LEU A 14 15.57 -6.12 41.88
N PHE A 15 14.23 -6.12 41.97
CA PHE A 15 13.44 -7.33 41.82
C PHE A 15 13.53 -7.93 40.41
N LEU A 16 13.45 -7.09 39.37
CA LEU A 16 13.61 -7.52 37.98
C LEU A 16 15.00 -8.10 37.70
N PHE A 17 16.04 -7.49 38.25
CA PHE A 17 17.42 -7.96 38.09
C PHE A 17 17.62 -9.33 38.73
N SER A 18 17.10 -9.54 39.95
CA SER A 18 17.13 -10.84 40.62
C SER A 18 16.32 -11.92 39.88
N TYR A 19 15.17 -11.55 39.32
CA TYR A 19 14.27 -12.49 38.67
C TYR A 19 14.75 -12.95 37.28
N PHE A 20 15.33 -12.07 36.48
CA PHE A 20 15.77 -12.38 35.11
C PHE A 20 17.27 -12.65 34.98
N CYS A 21 18.09 -12.14 35.89
CA CYS A 21 19.54 -12.32 35.86
C CYS A 21 19.97 -13.18 37.04
N THR A 22 19.94 -14.51 36.87
CA THR A 22 20.48 -15.47 37.85
C THR A 22 22.01 -15.53 37.80
N GLY A 23 22.68 -14.37 37.79
CA GLY A 23 24.13 -14.25 37.77
C GLY A 23 24.85 -15.01 36.64
N PRO A 24 26.19 -14.93 36.58
CA PRO A 24 26.98 -15.80 35.73
C PRO A 24 26.96 -17.23 36.29
N LYS A 25 26.69 -18.22 35.42
CA LYS A 25 26.78 -19.64 35.79
C LYS A 25 28.24 -20.06 35.83
N GLU A 26 28.60 -20.98 36.74
CA GLU A 26 29.95 -21.52 36.80
C GLU A 26 30.30 -22.18 35.44
N ASN A 27 31.44 -21.78 34.87
CA ASN A 27 32.00 -22.20 33.56
C ASN A 27 31.37 -21.61 32.29
N GLU A 28 30.60 -20.52 32.37
CA GLU A 28 30.10 -19.83 31.18
C GLU A 28 31.13 -18.79 30.66
N ILE A 29 31.52 -18.92 29.39
CA ILE A 29 32.45 -17.99 28.73
C ILE A 29 31.65 -16.79 28.22
N ASP A 30 32.03 -15.57 28.63
CA ASP A 30 31.45 -14.35 28.10
C ASP A 30 31.97 -14.08 26.68
N LEU A 31 31.07 -14.15 25.70
CA LEU A 31 31.36 -13.90 24.29
C LEU A 31 31.12 -12.44 23.87
N VAL A 32 30.55 -11.60 24.75
CA VAL A 32 30.31 -10.18 24.46
C VAL A 32 31.57 -9.44 24.00
N PRO A 33 32.75 -9.63 24.63
CA PRO A 33 33.98 -8.96 24.18
C PRO A 33 34.39 -9.35 22.76
N GLN A 34 34.20 -10.62 22.38
CA GLN A 34 34.49 -11.09 21.02
C GLN A 34 33.52 -10.50 20.00
N MET A 35 32.25 -10.34 20.39
CA MET A 35 31.21 -9.74 19.58
C MET A 35 31.39 -8.22 19.40
N GLU A 36 31.96 -7.54 20.39
CA GLU A 36 32.35 -6.14 20.30
C GLU A 36 33.49 -5.95 19.29
N THR A 37 34.52 -6.81 19.33
CA THR A 37 35.63 -6.75 18.39
C THR A 37 35.23 -7.02 16.93
N CYS A 38 34.20 -7.83 16.67
CA CYS A 38 33.72 -8.11 15.31
C CYS A 38 32.57 -7.19 14.87
N GLY A 39 32.15 -6.21 15.69
CA GLY A 39 31.09 -5.25 15.38
C GLY A 39 29.66 -5.79 15.48
N LEU A 40 29.47 -7.10 15.60
CA LEU A 40 28.16 -7.76 15.72
C LEU A 40 27.37 -7.27 16.94
N TRP A 41 28.08 -6.90 18.02
CA TRP A 41 27.44 -6.36 19.22
C TRP A 41 26.70 -5.04 18.95
N ALA A 42 27.19 -4.21 18.03
CA ALA A 42 26.55 -2.95 17.67
C ALA A 42 25.20 -3.19 16.98
N ASP A 43 25.13 -4.15 16.06
CA ASP A 43 23.89 -4.54 15.37
C ASP A 43 22.86 -5.12 16.34
N ILE A 44 23.30 -6.01 17.23
CA ILE A 44 22.45 -6.62 18.24
C ILE A 44 21.95 -5.57 19.23
N SER A 45 22.83 -4.67 19.67
CA SER A 45 22.47 -3.56 20.54
C SER A 45 21.51 -2.59 19.86
N GLY A 46 21.70 -2.30 18.58
CA GLY A 46 20.80 -1.50 17.75
C GLY A 46 19.40 -2.11 17.69
N ALA A 47 19.30 -3.40 17.34
CA ALA A 47 18.03 -4.12 17.31
C ALA A 47 17.34 -4.15 18.69
N LYS A 48 18.10 -4.45 19.75
CA LYS A 48 17.62 -4.42 21.14
C LYS A 48 17.06 -3.05 21.51
N ASN A 49 17.76 -1.97 21.17
CA ASN A 49 17.35 -0.61 21.50
C ASN A 49 16.07 -0.22 20.76
N ILE A 50 15.90 -0.61 19.50
CA ILE A 50 14.65 -0.39 18.75
C ILE A 50 13.47 -1.11 19.43
N VAL A 51 13.65 -2.38 19.82
CA VAL A 51 12.61 -3.15 20.49
C VAL A 51 12.27 -2.54 21.86
N ALA A 52 13.27 -2.15 22.64
CA ALA A 52 13.08 -1.51 23.94
C ALA A 52 12.36 -0.16 23.80
N TYR A 53 12.74 0.65 22.82
CA TYR A 53 12.13 1.94 22.52
C TYR A 53 10.65 1.80 22.17
N HIS A 54 10.29 0.78 21.37
CA HIS A 54 8.90 0.51 20.99
C HIS A 54 8.17 -0.45 21.93
N ALA A 55 8.77 -0.88 23.04
CA ALA A 55 8.21 -1.92 23.91
C ALA A 55 6.81 -1.55 24.41
N GLN A 56 6.59 -0.28 24.78
CA GLN A 56 5.29 0.19 25.24
C GLN A 56 4.21 0.09 24.14
N SER A 57 4.56 0.51 22.92
CA SER A 57 3.66 0.39 21.75
C SER A 57 3.39 -1.06 21.38
N LEU A 58 4.39 -1.94 21.50
CA LEU A 58 4.26 -3.38 21.26
C LEU A 58 3.38 -4.07 22.30
N ILE A 59 3.57 -3.75 23.59
CA ILE A 59 2.77 -4.28 24.72
C ILE A 59 1.30 -3.90 24.55
N TYR A 60 1.02 -2.65 24.20
CA TYR A 60 -0.34 -2.18 23.97
C TYR A 60 -0.85 -2.43 22.54
N ASN A 61 -0.05 -3.11 21.70
CA ASN A 61 -0.35 -3.36 20.30
C ASN A 61 -0.88 -2.12 19.56
N VAL A 62 -0.30 -0.95 19.87
CA VAL A 62 -0.59 0.32 19.22
C VAL A 62 0.13 0.29 17.89
N ASN A 63 -0.48 -0.42 16.94
CA ASN A 63 0.06 -0.50 15.60
C ASN A 63 -0.26 0.76 14.80
N ASN A 64 0.59 0.94 13.81
CA ASN A 64 0.74 2.08 12.94
C ASN A 64 -0.64 2.48 12.38
N ASN A 65 -1.10 3.63 12.87
CA ASN A 65 -2.17 4.47 12.36
C ASN A 65 -3.43 3.74 11.86
N ALA A 66 -4.53 3.81 12.61
CA ALA A 66 -5.86 3.37 12.14
C ALA A 66 -6.21 3.94 10.73
N VAL A 67 -5.65 5.09 10.37
CA VAL A 67 -5.74 5.69 9.02
C VAL A 67 -5.01 4.86 7.97
N GLU A 68 -3.82 4.32 8.23
CA GLU A 68 -3.12 3.42 7.30
C GLU A 68 -3.91 2.11 7.09
N GLY A 69 -4.41 1.56 8.20
CA GLY A 69 -5.29 0.40 8.17
C GLY A 69 -6.55 0.66 7.33
N PHE A 70 -7.20 1.80 7.53
CA PHE A 70 -8.38 2.21 6.78
C PHE A 70 -8.07 2.50 5.31
N ASN A 71 -6.99 3.22 5.00
CA ASN A 71 -6.56 3.52 3.64
C ASN A 71 -6.29 2.24 2.84
N SER A 72 -5.77 1.19 3.50
CA SER A 72 -5.61 -0.13 2.87
C SER A 72 -6.95 -0.78 2.48
N VAL A 73 -8.03 -0.48 3.21
CA VAL A 73 -9.39 -0.95 2.90
C VAL A 73 -10.01 -0.08 1.81
N VAL A 74 -9.88 1.25 1.89
CA VAL A 74 -10.34 2.18 0.84
C VAL A 74 -9.73 1.82 -0.51
N ALA A 75 -8.41 1.55 -0.55
CA ALA A 75 -7.72 1.13 -1.76
C ALA A 75 -8.35 -0.13 -2.39
N LYS A 76 -8.81 -1.10 -1.59
CA LYS A 76 -9.48 -2.31 -2.11
C LYS A 76 -10.85 -2.00 -2.71
N PHE A 77 -11.62 -1.10 -2.09
CA PHE A 77 -12.95 -0.71 -2.58
C PHE A 77 -12.87 0.17 -3.84
N VAL A 78 -11.83 0.98 -3.95
CA VAL A 78 -11.53 1.84 -5.10
C VAL A 78 -10.90 1.05 -6.26
N GLY A 79 -10.33 -0.13 -5.98
CA GLY A 79 -9.66 -0.99 -6.98
C GLY A 79 -8.15 -0.71 -7.13
N GLY A 80 -7.62 0.18 -6.30
CA GLY A 80 -6.21 0.52 -6.22
C GLY A 80 -5.65 1.02 -7.55
N LYS A 81 -4.38 0.68 -7.82
CA LYS A 81 -3.69 1.06 -9.06
C LYS A 81 -4.11 0.24 -10.29
N ARG A 82 -4.73 -0.93 -10.10
CA ARG A 82 -4.98 -1.89 -11.20
C ARG A 82 -6.22 -1.55 -12.00
N VAL A 83 -7.31 -1.22 -11.33
CA VAL A 83 -8.56 -0.83 -11.97
C VAL A 83 -9.16 0.30 -11.18
N ASN A 84 -9.28 1.47 -11.79
CA ASN A 84 -9.90 2.60 -11.11
C ASN A 84 -11.42 2.47 -11.18
N PHE A 85 -12.03 2.02 -10.08
CA PHE A 85 -13.48 1.95 -9.99
C PHE A 85 -14.13 3.27 -9.53
N SER A 86 -13.35 4.31 -9.21
CA SER A 86 -13.85 5.58 -8.68
C SER A 86 -14.40 6.57 -9.73
N LEU A 87 -14.50 6.12 -10.98
CA LEU A 87 -15.02 6.92 -12.09
C LEU A 87 -16.43 7.47 -11.79
N ARG A 88 -16.76 8.60 -12.42
CA ARG A 88 -18.07 9.28 -12.34
C ARG A 88 -18.51 9.63 -10.91
N GLY A 89 -17.60 10.09 -10.06
CA GLY A 89 -17.91 10.53 -8.69
C GLY A 89 -18.20 9.40 -7.69
N SER A 90 -17.96 8.13 -8.08
CA SER A 90 -18.24 6.97 -7.22
C SER A 90 -17.23 6.76 -6.08
N TYR A 91 -16.16 7.57 -6.02
CA TYR A 91 -15.17 7.54 -4.94
C TYR A 91 -15.81 7.63 -3.55
N SER A 92 -16.72 8.60 -3.35
CA SER A 92 -17.39 8.83 -2.07
C SER A 92 -18.20 7.62 -1.62
N ALA A 93 -19.01 7.04 -2.52
CA ALA A 93 -19.79 5.83 -2.24
C ALA A 93 -18.90 4.64 -1.84
N ARG A 94 -17.72 4.51 -2.47
CA ARG A 94 -16.75 3.46 -2.16
C ARG A 94 -16.05 3.67 -0.83
N CYS A 95 -15.72 4.92 -0.48
CA CYS A 95 -15.20 5.25 0.85
C CYS A 95 -16.24 4.90 1.92
N ASN A 96 -17.51 5.25 1.73
CA ASN A 96 -18.59 4.90 2.66
C ASN A 96 -18.77 3.38 2.82
N ALA A 97 -18.67 2.63 1.72
CA ALA A 97 -18.68 1.16 1.77
C ALA A 97 -17.46 0.59 2.50
N ALA A 98 -16.27 1.18 2.27
CA ALA A 98 -15.04 0.81 2.97
C ALA A 98 -15.15 1.06 4.48
N VAL A 99 -15.72 2.19 4.91
CA VAL A 99 -15.98 2.49 6.33
C VAL A 99 -16.89 1.42 6.94
N SER A 100 -17.98 1.09 6.26
CA SER A 100 -18.92 0.05 6.73
C SER A 100 -18.22 -1.30 6.88
N SER A 101 -17.39 -1.68 5.91
CA SER A 101 -16.63 -2.93 5.98
C SER A 101 -15.54 -2.91 7.05
N PHE A 102 -14.91 -1.76 7.31
CA PHE A 102 -13.88 -1.61 8.34
C PHE A 102 -14.48 -1.74 9.74
N ASN A 103 -15.60 -1.05 9.99
CA ASN A 103 -16.27 -1.03 11.28
C ASN A 103 -17.01 -2.33 11.62
N PHE A 104 -17.79 -2.88 10.67
CA PHE A 104 -18.62 -4.06 10.93
C PHE A 104 -17.94 -5.39 10.55
N GLY A 105 -16.69 -5.32 10.06
CA GLY A 105 -15.92 -6.47 9.63
C GLY A 105 -16.68 -7.30 8.57
N PRO A 106 -16.48 -8.63 8.50
CA PRO A 106 -17.11 -9.47 7.48
C PRO A 106 -18.64 -9.48 7.48
N LYS A 107 -19.27 -9.06 8.58
CA LYS A 107 -20.74 -9.01 8.71
C LYS A 107 -21.36 -7.74 8.13
N TYR A 108 -20.57 -6.80 7.60
CA TYR A 108 -21.07 -5.52 7.08
C TYR A 108 -22.22 -5.67 6.06
N LEU A 109 -22.12 -6.64 5.14
CA LEU A 109 -23.19 -6.92 4.16
C LEU A 109 -24.48 -7.39 4.82
N ASN A 110 -24.38 -8.20 5.88
CA ASN A 110 -25.56 -8.68 6.61
C ASN A 110 -26.24 -7.53 7.36
N ASN A 111 -25.45 -6.66 7.99
CA ASN A 111 -25.96 -5.51 8.72
C ASN A 111 -26.62 -4.52 7.76
N PHE A 112 -25.99 -4.23 6.62
CA PHE A 112 -26.53 -3.36 5.59
C PHE A 112 -27.84 -3.93 5.02
N HIS A 113 -27.86 -5.20 4.60
CA HIS A 113 -29.06 -5.84 4.06
C HIS A 113 -30.23 -5.81 5.05
N LYS A 114 -29.98 -6.17 6.31
CA LYS A 114 -31.01 -6.13 7.36
C LYS A 114 -31.54 -4.72 7.60
N LYS A 115 -30.68 -3.69 7.55
CA LYS A 115 -31.10 -2.31 7.74
C LYS A 115 -31.93 -1.76 6.58
N VAL A 116 -31.61 -2.14 5.33
CA VAL A 116 -32.34 -1.66 4.14
C VAL A 116 -33.65 -2.41 3.94
N THR A 117 -33.65 -3.73 4.16
CA THR A 117 -34.80 -4.59 3.82
C THR A 117 -35.63 -5.03 5.01
N ASN A 118 -35.20 -4.76 6.25
CA ASN A 118 -35.73 -5.33 7.50
C ASN A 118 -35.77 -6.87 7.55
N ILE A 119 -35.18 -7.54 6.56
CA ILE A 119 -35.18 -9.00 6.42
C ILE A 119 -33.73 -9.52 6.46
N SER A 120 -33.58 -10.73 6.99
CA SER A 120 -32.28 -11.39 6.99
C SER A 120 -31.83 -11.72 5.57
N PRO A 121 -30.53 -11.55 5.24
CA PRO A 121 -30.01 -11.89 3.93
C PRO A 121 -30.17 -13.38 3.62
N GLY A 122 -30.31 -13.69 2.34
CA GLY A 122 -30.48 -15.05 1.83
C GLY A 122 -29.30 -15.99 2.11
N VAL A 123 -29.51 -17.27 1.82
CA VAL A 123 -28.54 -18.35 2.11
C VAL A 123 -27.18 -18.11 1.45
N TYR A 124 -27.15 -17.58 0.22
CA TYR A 124 -25.91 -17.32 -0.52
C TYR A 124 -25.06 -16.23 0.13
N THR A 125 -25.66 -15.11 0.53
CA THR A 125 -24.97 -14.02 1.22
C THR A 125 -24.40 -14.50 2.56
N LYS A 126 -25.17 -15.29 3.32
CA LYS A 126 -24.69 -15.92 4.56
C LYS A 126 -23.50 -16.86 4.31
N LYS A 127 -23.55 -17.70 3.27
CA LYS A 127 -22.43 -18.57 2.86
C LYS A 127 -21.18 -17.76 2.50
N PHE A 128 -21.35 -16.65 1.77
CA PHE A 128 -20.25 -15.74 1.41
C PHE A 128 -19.59 -15.11 2.64
N VAL A 129 -20.39 -14.53 3.55
CA VAL A 129 -19.88 -13.95 4.80
C VAL A 129 -19.14 -14.99 5.65
N ASN A 130 -19.68 -16.22 5.74
CA ASN A 130 -19.04 -17.31 6.45
C ASN A 130 -17.69 -17.71 5.83
N LYS A 131 -17.57 -17.70 4.49
CA LYS A 131 -16.31 -17.95 3.78
C LYS A 131 -15.27 -16.87 4.13
N ILE A 132 -15.66 -15.59 4.16
CA ILE A 132 -14.76 -14.49 4.54
C ILE A 132 -14.29 -14.66 5.99
N ASN A 133 -15.20 -14.94 6.93
CA ASN A 133 -14.85 -15.16 8.34
C ASN A 133 -13.87 -16.32 8.50
N LYS A 134 -14.13 -17.48 7.89
CA LYS A 134 -13.23 -18.64 7.92
C LYS A 134 -11.84 -18.30 7.37
N ASN A 135 -11.78 -17.54 6.27
CA ASN A 135 -10.51 -17.09 5.70
C ASN A 135 -9.74 -16.14 6.64
N GLN A 136 -10.42 -15.25 7.35
CA GLN A 136 -9.79 -14.38 8.34
C GLN A 136 -9.24 -15.19 9.53
N HIS A 137 -10.05 -16.05 10.14
CA HIS A 137 -9.61 -16.90 11.24
C HIS A 137 -8.42 -17.81 10.84
N SER A 138 -8.45 -18.39 9.64
CA SER A 138 -7.32 -19.22 9.16
C SER A 138 -6.04 -18.42 8.88
N ARG A 139 -6.15 -17.12 8.55
CA ARG A 139 -4.98 -16.23 8.38
C ARG A 139 -4.40 -15.85 9.73
N VAL A 140 -5.24 -15.51 10.71
CA VAL A 140 -4.80 -15.21 12.08
C VAL A 140 -4.16 -16.44 12.72
N GLY A 141 -4.80 -17.60 12.62
CA GLY A 141 -4.24 -18.86 13.15
C GLY A 141 -2.90 -19.26 12.50
N ARG A 142 -2.67 -18.91 11.23
CA ARG A 142 -1.36 -19.09 10.57
C ARG A 142 -0.28 -18.13 11.06
N ARG A 143 -0.65 -16.95 11.54
CA ARG A 143 0.30 -15.98 12.10
C ARG A 143 0.67 -16.31 13.55
N LEU A 144 -0.22 -16.95 14.30
CA LEU A 144 0.01 -17.34 15.69
C LEU A 144 0.72 -18.69 15.82
N ASN A 145 0.46 -19.63 14.90
CA ASN A 145 1.12 -20.93 14.89
C ASN A 145 2.33 -20.91 13.95
N PHE A 146 3.46 -20.41 14.43
CA PHE A 146 4.75 -20.52 13.71
C PHE A 146 5.18 -21.97 13.49
N GLU A 147 4.72 -22.90 14.35
CA GLU A 147 5.18 -24.30 14.32
C GLU A 147 4.48 -25.21 13.31
N LYS A 148 3.29 -24.83 12.81
CA LYS A 148 2.54 -25.64 11.83
C LYS A 148 2.62 -25.01 10.45
N ALA A 149 3.83 -24.71 10.00
CA ALA A 149 4.12 -24.70 8.57
C ALA A 149 3.89 -26.13 8.07
N ARG A 150 2.63 -26.45 7.74
CA ARG A 150 2.31 -27.70 7.04
C ARG A 150 3.30 -27.81 5.89
N LYS A 151 4.04 -28.91 5.86
CA LYS A 151 4.84 -29.40 4.73
C LYS A 151 3.94 -29.65 3.52
N PHE A 152 3.20 -28.64 3.08
CA PHE A 152 2.91 -28.54 1.67
C PHE A 152 4.19 -27.94 1.13
N GLU A 153 4.92 -28.73 0.37
CA GLU A 153 5.75 -28.18 -0.70
C GLU A 153 4.90 -27.10 -1.35
N LYS A 154 5.17 -25.84 -1.01
CA LYS A 154 4.64 -24.75 -1.80
C LYS A 154 5.25 -25.07 -3.14
N LYS A 155 4.46 -25.60 -4.08
CA LYS A 155 4.70 -25.34 -5.48
C LYS A 155 4.94 -23.85 -5.49
N THR A 156 6.20 -23.46 -5.61
CA THR A 156 6.60 -22.09 -5.83
C THR A 156 5.78 -21.74 -7.04
N LYS A 157 4.63 -21.08 -6.81
CA LYS A 157 3.99 -20.38 -7.89
C LYS A 157 5.11 -19.47 -8.31
N CYS A 158 5.69 -19.75 -9.49
CA CYS A 158 6.45 -18.75 -10.21
C CYS A 158 5.64 -17.48 -10.00
N ILE A 159 6.25 -16.49 -9.38
CA ILE A 159 5.64 -15.18 -9.24
C ILE A 159 5.37 -14.84 -10.70
N ALA A 160 4.12 -15.03 -11.13
CA ALA A 160 3.74 -14.68 -12.48
C ALA A 160 4.15 -13.22 -12.57
N GLY A 161 4.92 -12.90 -13.60
CA GLY A 161 5.26 -11.52 -13.89
C GLY A 161 4.00 -10.66 -13.84
N PRO A 162 4.16 -9.35 -13.68
CA PRO A 162 3.01 -8.46 -13.73
C PRO A 162 2.17 -8.74 -14.98
N ASP A 163 0.86 -8.58 -14.81
CA ASP A 163 -0.19 -8.80 -15.81
C ASP A 163 0.11 -8.06 -17.14
N GLU A 164 -0.48 -8.49 -18.26
CA GLU A 164 -0.31 -7.86 -19.58
C GLU A 164 -0.70 -6.37 -19.57
N ASP A 165 -1.56 -5.97 -18.62
CA ASP A 165 -1.99 -4.59 -18.37
C ASP A 165 -1.03 -3.76 -17.49
N TYR A 166 -0.01 -4.38 -16.88
CA TYR A 166 1.09 -3.66 -16.23
C TYR A 166 2.07 -3.26 -17.33
N GLY A 167 2.11 -1.98 -17.70
CA GLY A 167 2.91 -1.49 -18.82
C GLY A 167 4.34 -2.04 -18.88
N ALA A 168 4.81 -2.34 -20.10
CA ALA A 168 6.14 -2.80 -20.50
C ALA A 168 7.09 -3.22 -19.36
N VAL A 169 6.84 -4.39 -18.77
CA VAL A 169 7.67 -4.94 -17.68
C VAL A 169 8.95 -5.61 -18.17
N ASP A 170 9.03 -5.91 -19.47
CA ASP A 170 10.24 -6.49 -20.07
C ASP A 170 11.42 -5.51 -20.12
N ILE A 171 11.17 -4.22 -19.88
CA ILE A 171 12.24 -3.26 -19.66
C ILE A 171 12.42 -3.19 -18.16
N GLY A 172 13.27 -4.09 -17.64
CA GLY A 172 13.86 -3.88 -16.33
C GLY A 172 14.29 -2.42 -16.25
N ILE A 173 13.97 -1.77 -15.13
CA ILE A 173 14.55 -0.47 -14.77
C ILE A 173 16.03 -0.74 -14.43
N GLY A 174 16.77 -1.20 -15.44
CA GLY A 174 18.19 -1.11 -15.55
C GLY A 174 18.48 0.28 -16.07
N VAL A 175 19.49 0.88 -15.47
CA VAL A 175 20.08 2.14 -15.89
C VAL A 175 20.28 2.11 -17.41
N ILE A 176 19.49 2.95 -18.10
CA ILE A 176 19.63 3.49 -19.45
C ILE A 176 20.82 2.88 -20.23
N ASP A 177 20.53 2.07 -21.26
CA ASP A 177 21.47 1.46 -22.24
C ASP A 177 22.31 2.48 -23.06
N MET A 178 22.33 3.75 -22.66
CA MET A 178 22.85 4.87 -23.43
C MET A 178 23.39 5.94 -22.48
N SER A 179 24.56 6.49 -22.79
CA SER A 179 25.12 7.58 -22.01
C SER A 179 24.20 8.80 -22.06
N LEU A 180 24.25 9.64 -21.02
CA LEU A 180 23.43 10.85 -20.92
C LEU A 180 23.63 11.78 -22.14
N GLU A 181 24.87 11.86 -22.62
CA GLU A 181 25.26 12.65 -23.79
C GLU A 181 24.64 12.10 -25.08
N GLU A 182 24.68 10.78 -25.28
CA GLU A 182 24.09 10.15 -26.47
C GLU A 182 22.56 10.24 -26.44
N TYR A 183 21.96 10.15 -25.25
CA TYR A 183 20.53 10.41 -25.06
C TYR A 183 20.16 11.84 -25.45
N ASP A 184 20.90 12.85 -24.99
CA ASP A 184 20.61 14.25 -25.32
C ASP A 184 20.80 14.54 -26.81
N VAL A 185 21.80 13.94 -27.46
CA VAL A 185 21.97 14.04 -28.91
C VAL A 185 20.76 13.46 -29.66
N LYS A 186 20.30 12.25 -29.28
CA LYS A 186 19.13 11.62 -29.93
C LYS A 186 17.83 12.37 -29.63
N LYS A 187 17.65 12.85 -28.41
CA LYS A 187 16.54 13.71 -28.01
C LYS A 187 16.51 14.98 -28.86
N ASN A 188 17.64 15.66 -29.01
CA ASN A 188 17.71 16.89 -29.80
C ASN A 188 17.51 16.63 -31.30
N ALA A 189 18.02 15.53 -31.85
CA ALA A 189 17.77 15.12 -33.22
C ALA A 189 16.28 14.81 -33.46
N PHE A 190 15.62 14.14 -32.51
CA PHE A 190 14.20 13.85 -32.57
C PHE A 190 13.34 15.11 -32.45
N LEU A 191 13.68 16.04 -31.54
CA LEU A 191 13.00 17.33 -31.43
C LEU A 191 13.11 18.12 -32.73
N LYS A 192 14.29 18.18 -33.35
CA LYS A 192 14.49 18.82 -34.66
C LYS A 192 13.61 18.21 -35.77
N LYS A 193 13.31 16.90 -35.69
CA LYS A 193 12.38 16.23 -36.62
C LYS A 193 10.91 16.62 -36.39
N ILE A 194 10.54 16.96 -35.16
CA ILE A 194 9.16 17.36 -34.80
C ILE A 194 8.94 18.86 -35.03
N TYR A 195 9.95 19.69 -34.77
CA TYR A 195 9.90 21.12 -35.02
C TYR A 195 9.76 21.39 -36.51
N LEU A 196 8.58 21.86 -36.89
CA LEU A 196 8.24 22.30 -38.23
C LEU A 196 8.10 23.82 -38.22
N THR A 197 8.49 24.45 -39.30
CA THR A 197 8.28 25.89 -39.50
C THR A 197 6.78 26.18 -39.71
N VAL A 198 6.36 27.43 -39.47
CA VAL A 198 4.95 27.84 -39.62
C VAL A 198 4.43 27.56 -41.03
N ASP A 199 5.25 27.79 -42.05
CA ASP A 199 4.88 27.56 -43.45
C ASP A 199 4.66 26.06 -43.75
N GLU A 200 5.49 25.19 -43.17
CA GLU A 200 5.33 23.74 -43.29
C GLU A 200 4.08 23.24 -42.57
N ILE A 201 3.74 23.83 -41.41
CA ILE A 201 2.52 23.52 -40.67
C ILE A 201 1.29 23.85 -41.51
N VAL A 202 1.24 25.06 -42.11
CA VAL A 202 0.13 25.49 -42.97
C VAL A 202 0.03 24.61 -44.22
N LYS A 203 1.16 24.22 -44.82
CA LYS A 203 1.19 23.30 -45.96
C LYS A 203 0.64 21.92 -45.59
N ILE A 204 1.01 21.40 -44.42
CA ILE A 204 0.50 20.12 -43.91
C ILE A 204 -0.99 20.20 -43.62
N GLU A 205 -1.47 21.28 -43.01
CA GLU A 205 -2.90 21.50 -42.77
C GLU A 205 -3.69 21.46 -44.07
N ARG A 206 -3.31 22.29 -45.06
CA ARG A 206 -3.96 22.34 -46.38
C ARG A 206 -3.96 20.98 -47.08
N ASN A 207 -2.83 20.28 -47.03
CA ASN A 207 -2.71 18.98 -47.67
C ASN A 207 -3.50 17.87 -46.97
N THR A 208 -3.99 18.08 -45.75
CA THR A 208 -4.69 17.05 -44.96
C THR A 208 -6.11 17.42 -44.54
N ILE A 209 -6.69 18.46 -45.14
CA ILE A 209 -8.07 18.92 -44.87
C ILE A 209 -9.11 17.79 -44.96
N GLY A 210 -8.94 16.85 -45.90
CA GLY A 210 -9.83 15.70 -46.10
C GLY A 210 -9.79 14.63 -44.98
N GLN A 211 -8.96 14.81 -43.95
CA GLN A 211 -8.86 13.94 -42.76
C GLN A 211 -8.84 12.44 -43.12
N GLN A 212 -9.91 11.70 -42.77
CA GLN A 212 -9.99 10.26 -42.93
C GLN A 212 -10.02 9.79 -44.40
N GLU A 213 -10.35 10.67 -45.34
CA GLU A 213 -10.31 10.34 -46.77
C GLU A 213 -8.92 10.55 -47.38
N ASN A 214 -7.99 11.14 -46.63
CA ASN A 214 -6.63 11.39 -47.07
C ASN A 214 -5.64 10.37 -46.46
N ASP A 215 -4.90 9.67 -47.33
CA ASP A 215 -3.94 8.66 -46.88
C ASP A 215 -2.74 9.26 -46.12
N ASP A 216 -2.38 10.52 -46.37
CA ASP A 216 -1.31 11.21 -45.63
C ASP A 216 -1.71 11.59 -44.21
N TRP A 217 -3.01 11.69 -43.93
CA TRP A 217 -3.54 11.86 -42.57
C TRP A 217 -3.49 10.53 -41.79
N LYS A 218 -3.84 9.40 -42.43
CA LYS A 218 -3.86 8.07 -41.80
C LYS A 218 -2.48 7.57 -41.37
N LYS A 219 -1.43 7.92 -42.10
CA LYS A 219 -0.05 7.43 -41.85
C LYS A 219 0.59 8.01 -40.59
N LYS A 220 0.03 9.07 -39.98
CA LYS A 220 0.68 9.79 -38.88
C LYS A 220 0.10 9.38 -37.52
N GLN A 221 0.87 8.60 -36.75
CA GLN A 221 0.58 8.31 -35.35
C GLN A 221 0.90 9.55 -34.49
N ARG A 222 -0.10 10.40 -34.26
CA ARG A 222 0.02 11.60 -33.44
C ARG A 222 -0.86 11.49 -32.19
N LEU A 223 -0.41 12.15 -31.12
CA LEU A 223 -1.27 12.48 -30.00
C LEU A 223 -2.34 13.47 -30.48
N THR A 224 -3.56 12.99 -30.69
CA THR A 224 -4.71 13.83 -31.05
C THR A 224 -5.40 14.35 -29.80
N ALA A 225 -6.09 15.49 -29.91
CA ALA A 225 -6.88 16.05 -28.81
C ALA A 225 -7.90 15.04 -28.24
N SER A 226 -8.48 14.18 -29.11
CA SER A 226 -9.42 13.12 -28.72
C SER A 226 -8.78 11.98 -27.91
N ASN A 227 -7.47 11.76 -28.05
CA ASN A 227 -6.74 10.71 -27.33
C ASN A 227 -5.90 11.26 -26.16
N PHE A 228 -5.63 12.57 -26.15
CA PHE A 228 -4.81 13.23 -25.12
C PHE A 228 -5.36 13.02 -23.71
N GLY A 229 -6.67 13.21 -23.50
CA GLY A 229 -7.30 13.03 -22.19
C GLY A 229 -7.20 11.60 -21.66
N LYS A 230 -7.26 10.59 -22.54
CA LYS A 230 -7.11 9.18 -22.17
C LYS A 230 -5.68 8.89 -21.68
N ILE A 231 -4.69 9.46 -22.35
CA ILE A 231 -3.27 9.28 -22.01
C ILE A 231 -2.90 10.04 -20.72
N PHE A 232 -3.45 11.24 -20.51
CA PHE A 232 -3.22 12.01 -19.28
C PHE A 232 -3.84 11.33 -18.04
N LEU A 233 -5.00 10.67 -18.18
CA LEU A 233 -5.61 9.90 -17.10
C LEU A 233 -4.74 8.73 -16.62
N LEU A 234 -3.90 8.17 -17.50
CA LEU A 234 -2.98 7.08 -17.16
C LEU A 234 -1.76 7.56 -16.35
N LEU A 235 -1.44 8.86 -16.39
CA LEU A 235 -0.22 9.44 -15.78
C LEU A 235 -0.39 9.94 -14.32
N GLY A 236 -1.52 9.65 -13.66
CA GLY A 236 -1.55 9.55 -12.19
C GLY A 236 -1.53 10.82 -11.34
N LEU A 237 -1.89 12.00 -11.86
CA LEU A 237 -1.95 13.25 -11.05
C LEU A 237 -3.22 13.37 -10.16
N TYR A 238 -4.16 12.44 -10.22
CA TYR A 238 -5.40 12.42 -9.41
C TYR A 238 -5.21 12.03 -7.93
N GLY A 239 -3.98 11.79 -7.45
CA GLY A 239 -3.74 11.31 -6.08
C GLY A 239 -3.96 12.35 -4.98
N ILE A 240 -3.64 13.62 -5.25
CA ILE A 240 -3.50 14.66 -4.21
C ILE A 240 -4.88 15.21 -3.76
N GLU A 241 -5.79 15.49 -4.69
CA GLU A 241 -7.13 16.00 -4.35
C GLU A 241 -7.98 14.95 -3.59
N ASN A 242 -7.81 13.67 -3.93
CA ASN A 242 -8.60 12.57 -3.36
C ASN A 242 -8.22 12.22 -1.92
N GLU A 243 -6.99 12.53 -1.48
CA GLU A 243 -6.54 12.31 -0.10
C GLU A 243 -7.33 13.20 0.89
N SER A 244 -7.66 14.43 0.49
CA SER A 244 -8.42 15.38 1.33
C SER A 244 -9.85 14.88 1.63
N VAL A 245 -10.51 14.30 0.64
CA VAL A 245 -11.88 13.76 0.74
C VAL A 245 -11.91 12.53 1.65
N ALA A 246 -10.90 11.66 1.56
CA ALA A 246 -10.78 10.49 2.42
C ALA A 246 -10.58 10.86 3.89
N ARG A 247 -9.73 11.86 4.17
CA ARG A 247 -9.49 12.37 5.52
C ARG A 247 -10.77 12.95 6.15
N ASN A 248 -11.54 13.73 5.39
CA ASN A 248 -12.78 14.34 5.88
C ASN A 248 -13.87 13.29 6.17
N ALA A 249 -14.02 12.28 5.32
CA ALA A 249 -14.99 11.19 5.55
C ALA A 249 -14.65 10.36 6.80
N PHE A 250 -13.37 10.07 7.01
CA PHE A 250 -12.88 9.35 8.19
C PHE A 250 -13.15 10.12 9.49
N GLN A 251 -12.82 11.41 9.51
CA GLN A 251 -13.01 12.27 10.69
C GLN A 251 -14.48 12.39 11.09
N LYS A 252 -15.39 12.52 10.12
CA LYS A 252 -16.84 12.62 10.38
C LYS A 252 -17.38 11.39 11.11
N THR A 253 -16.94 10.19 10.71
CA THR A 253 -17.37 8.94 11.34
C THR A 253 -16.73 8.64 12.69
N ILE A 254 -15.60 9.28 13.01
CA ILE A 254 -15.02 9.25 14.36
C ILE A 254 -15.84 10.15 15.29
N ASN A 255 -16.20 11.35 14.84
CA ASN A 255 -16.98 12.30 15.64
C ASN A 255 -18.39 11.75 15.96
N GLU A 256 -19.04 11.08 15.01
CA GLU A 256 -20.33 10.38 15.21
C GLU A 256 -20.26 9.17 16.18
N LYS A 257 -19.05 8.74 16.58
CA LYS A 257 -18.83 7.66 17.57
C LYS A 257 -18.39 8.17 18.94
N ILE A 258 -18.00 9.45 19.06
CA ILE A 258 -17.43 10.03 20.28
C ILE A 258 -18.42 10.95 20.99
N GLU A 259 -19.44 11.47 20.31
CA GLU A 259 -20.61 12.04 20.99
C GLU A 259 -21.73 10.99 21.15
N PRO A 260 -22.34 10.87 22.35
CA PRO A 260 -23.31 9.84 22.68
C PRO A 260 -24.63 9.93 21.92
#